data_AF-A0A317Q3G6-F1
#
_entry.id   AF-A0A317Q3G6-F1
#
_cell.length_a   1.000
_cell.length_b   1.000
_cell.length_c   1.000
_cell.angle_alpha   90.00
_cell.angle_beta   90.00
_cell.angle_gamma   90.00
#
_symmetry.space_group_name_H-M   'P 1'
#
loop_
_entity.id
_entity.type
_entity.pdbx_description
1 polymer ?
#
loop_
_entity_poly.entity_id
_entity_poly.type
_entity_poly.pdbx_seq_one_letter_code
_entity_poly.pdbx_strand_id
1 'polypeptide(L)'
;MQLNDEQRWQAVQVRDARQDGQFVFAVITTGIFCRPSCPARHPLRENVRFFADAGAAQEQGFRPCKRCQPTKHDATQHRWLSVSRWPAE
;
A
#
# COMPACT_ATOMS: atom_id res chain seq x y z
N MET A 1 10.30 -23.97 0.70
CA MET A 1 10.38 -23.24 1.99
C MET A 1 9.28 -22.18 1.96
N GLN A 2 8.22 -22.36 2.75
CA GLN A 2 7.08 -21.43 2.74
C GLN A 2 7.51 -20.11 3.41
N LEU A 3 7.23 -18.96 2.80
CA LEU A 3 7.45 -17.67 3.47
C LEU A 3 6.44 -17.54 4.61
N ASN A 4 6.93 -17.52 5.85
CA ASN A 4 6.13 -17.28 7.05
C ASN A 4 5.55 -15.85 7.02
N ASP A 5 4.43 -15.62 7.73
CA ASP A 5 3.83 -14.29 7.89
C ASP A 5 4.80 -13.22 8.43
N GLU A 6 5.78 -13.64 9.24
CA GLU A 6 6.87 -12.75 9.68
C GLU A 6 7.75 -12.29 8.51
N GLN A 7 8.11 -13.19 7.60
CA GLN A 7 8.94 -12.86 6.43
C GLN A 7 8.15 -12.00 5.43
N ARG A 8 6.86 -12.27 5.23
CA ARG A 8 5.98 -11.43 4.41
C ARG A 8 5.88 -10.01 4.96
N TRP A 9 5.76 -9.88 6.28
CA TRP A 9 5.75 -8.59 6.94
C TRP A 9 7.09 -7.88 6.90
N GLN A 10 8.20 -8.58 7.12
CA GLN A 10 9.54 -8.02 6.95
C GLN A 10 9.70 -7.42 5.55
N ALA A 11 9.28 -8.14 4.50
CA ALA A 11 9.28 -7.63 3.13
C ALA A 11 8.43 -6.36 2.94
N VAL A 12 7.27 -6.27 3.59
CA VAL A 12 6.46 -5.04 3.63
C VAL A 12 7.19 -3.92 4.37
N GLN A 13 7.84 -4.21 5.51
CA GLN A 13 8.56 -3.23 6.31
C GLN A 13 9.78 -2.65 5.57
N VAL A 14 10.54 -3.49 4.88
CA VAL A 14 11.68 -3.05 4.06
C VAL A 14 11.27 -2.53 2.68
N ARG A 15 9.97 -2.58 2.35
CA ARG A 15 9.39 -2.15 1.08
C ARG A 15 10.02 -2.83 -0.14
N ASP A 16 10.32 -4.12 -0.01
CA ASP A 16 11.04 -4.86 -1.03
C ASP A 16 10.16 -5.04 -2.28
N ALA A 17 10.56 -4.38 -3.36
CA ALA A 17 9.84 -4.42 -4.64
C ALA A 17 9.99 -5.75 -5.39
N ARG A 18 10.88 -6.67 -4.96
CA ARG A 18 10.99 -8.00 -5.58
C ARG A 18 9.82 -8.90 -5.19
N GLN A 19 9.15 -8.57 -4.10
CA GLN A 19 7.92 -9.24 -3.64
C GLN A 19 6.65 -8.62 -4.24
N ASP A 20 6.81 -7.59 -5.06
CA ASP A 20 5.71 -6.98 -5.80
C ASP A 20 5.12 -8.00 -6.79
N GLY A 21 3.83 -8.30 -6.66
CA GLY A 21 3.15 -9.33 -7.47
C GLY A 21 3.33 -10.77 -6.96
N GLN A 22 4.19 -11.03 -5.97
CA GLN A 22 4.23 -12.35 -5.30
C GLN A 22 3.13 -12.50 -4.25
N PHE A 23 2.77 -11.40 -3.60
CA PHE A 23 1.64 -11.33 -2.68
C PHE A 23 1.18 -9.89 -2.52
N VAL A 24 -0.06 -9.73 -2.03
CA VAL A 24 -0.59 -8.43 -1.62
C VAL A 24 -0.95 -8.46 -0.15
N PHE A 25 -0.93 -7.31 0.51
CA PHE A 25 -1.40 -7.19 1.88
C PHE A 25 -2.63 -6.29 1.93
N ALA A 26 -3.68 -6.71 2.62
CA ALA A 26 -4.85 -5.89 2.88
C ALA A 26 -4.92 -5.46 4.33
N VAL A 27 -5.38 -4.23 4.53
CA VAL A 27 -5.52 -3.59 5.82
C VAL A 27 -7.00 -3.60 6.20
N ILE A 28 -7.35 -4.42 7.18
CA ILE A 28 -8.74 -4.68 7.60
C ILE A 28 -9.44 -3.37 8.01
N THR A 29 -8.75 -2.52 8.75
CA THR A 29 -9.31 -1.24 9.26
C THR A 29 -9.72 -0.27 8.16
N THR A 30 -9.05 -0.33 7.01
CA THR A 30 -9.35 0.55 5.86
C THR A 30 -10.10 -0.15 4.73
N GLY A 31 -10.14 -1.49 4.71
CA GLY A 31 -10.66 -2.25 3.59
C GLY A 31 -9.84 -2.07 2.30
N ILE A 32 -8.56 -1.73 2.41
CA ILE A 32 -7.69 -1.44 1.25
C ILE A 32 -6.56 -2.47 1.17
N PHE A 33 -6.26 -2.94 -0.03
CA PHE A 33 -5.07 -3.75 -0.30
C PHE A 33 -3.98 -2.98 -1.07
N CYS A 34 -2.73 -3.30 -0.72
CA CYS A 34 -1.51 -2.64 -1.16
C CYS A 34 -0.44 -3.66 -1.54
N ARG A 35 0.53 -3.22 -2.34
CA ARG A 35 1.76 -3.97 -2.64
C ARG A 35 2.81 -3.74 -1.56
N PRO A 36 3.71 -4.70 -1.25
CA PRO A 36 4.72 -4.58 -0.20
C PRO A 36 5.63 -3.35 -0.36
N SER A 37 5.88 -2.85 -1.57
CA SER A 37 6.71 -1.66 -1.81
C SER A 37 6.02 -0.32 -1.51
N CYS A 38 4.75 -0.32 -1.09
CA CYS A 38 3.99 0.92 -1.01
C CYS A 38 4.56 1.90 0.04
N PRO A 39 4.74 3.19 -0.28
CA PRO A 39 5.26 4.20 0.65
C PRO A 39 4.25 4.62 1.73
N ALA A 40 3.07 4.01 1.78
CA ALA A 40 2.06 4.28 2.79
C ALA A 40 2.60 4.01 4.21
N ARG A 41 2.02 4.67 5.22
CA ARG A 41 2.35 4.36 6.62
C ARG A 41 2.09 2.87 6.86
N HIS A 42 3.01 2.23 7.55
CA HIS A 42 2.84 0.83 7.92
C HIS A 42 1.66 0.73 8.89
N PRO A 43 0.62 -0.03 8.54
CA PRO A 43 -0.47 -0.34 9.46
C PRO A 43 0.05 -1.21 10.61
N LEU A 44 -0.74 -1.37 11.67
CA LEU A 44 -0.45 -2.33 12.73
C LEU A 44 -0.53 -3.75 12.14
N ARG A 45 0.47 -4.61 12.43
CA ARG A 45 0.55 -5.99 11.94
C ARG A 45 -0.72 -6.80 12.22
N GLU A 46 -1.39 -6.55 13.35
CA GLU A 46 -2.65 -7.19 13.73
C GLU A 46 -3.80 -6.95 12.74
N ASN A 47 -3.77 -5.81 12.03
CA ASN A 47 -4.81 -5.39 11.08
C ASN A 47 -4.44 -5.73 9.64
N VAL A 48 -3.37 -6.50 9.43
CA VAL A 48 -2.84 -6.86 8.12
C VAL A 48 -3.17 -8.31 7.79
N ARG A 49 -3.69 -8.53 6.60
CA ARG A 49 -3.95 -9.85 6.02
C ARG A 49 -3.14 -9.99 4.74
N PHE A 50 -2.46 -11.11 4.57
CA PHE A 50 -1.74 -11.42 3.33
C PHE A 50 -2.61 -12.26 2.41
N PHE A 51 -2.65 -11.89 1.13
CA PHE A 51 -3.34 -12.62 0.07
C PHE A 51 -2.34 -13.01 -1.02
N ALA A 52 -2.63 -14.10 -1.73
CA ALA A 52 -1.77 -14.61 -2.80
C ALA A 52 -1.69 -13.62 -3.97
N ASP A 53 -2.80 -12.97 -4.32
CA ASP A 53 -2.87 -12.00 -5.41
C ASP A 53 -3.95 -10.94 -5.14
N ALA A 54 -3.92 -9.84 -5.92
CA ALA A 54 -4.96 -8.81 -5.95
C ALA A 54 -6.37 -9.38 -6.20
N GLY A 55 -6.51 -10.39 -7.05
CA GLY A 55 -7.79 -11.06 -7.31
C GLY A 55 -8.42 -11.61 -6.04
N ALA A 56 -7.66 -12.36 -5.24
CA ALA A 56 -8.13 -12.93 -3.98
C ALA A 56 -8.53 -11.84 -2.96
N ALA A 57 -7.83 -10.70 -2.95
CA ALA A 57 -8.21 -9.56 -2.11
C ALA A 57 -9.50 -8.89 -2.60
N GLN A 58 -9.69 -8.76 -3.92
CA GLN A 58 -10.89 -8.17 -4.50
C GLN A 58 -12.13 -9.03 -4.27
N GLU A 59 -12.01 -10.36 -4.35
CA GLU A 59 -13.11 -11.28 -4.04
C GLU A 59 -13.58 -11.17 -2.59
N GLN A 60 -12.67 -10.81 -1.69
CA GLN A 60 -12.97 -10.54 -0.28
C GLN A 60 -13.52 -9.12 -0.03
N GLY A 61 -13.73 -8.32 -1.08
CA GLY A 61 -14.28 -6.97 -1.00
C GLY A 61 -13.26 -5.87 -0.68
N PHE A 62 -11.97 -6.17 -0.67
CA PHE A 62 -10.95 -5.14 -0.46
C PHE A 62 -10.76 -4.29 -1.73
N ARG A 63 -10.54 -2.98 -1.54
CA ARG A 63 -10.31 -2.02 -2.62
C ARG A 63 -8.81 -1.86 -2.90
N PRO A 64 -8.38 -1.69 -4.16
CA PRO A 64 -6.99 -1.40 -4.46
C PRO A 64 -6.59 -0.01 -3.93
N CYS A 65 -5.39 0.10 -3.38
CA CYS A 65 -4.88 1.38 -2.89
C CYS A 65 -4.68 2.39 -4.02
N LYS A 66 -5.36 3.53 -3.90
CA LYS A 66 -5.21 4.67 -4.83
C LYS A 66 -3.82 5.31 -4.80
N ARG A 67 -3.04 5.08 -3.73
CA ARG A 67 -1.68 5.63 -3.56
C ARG A 67 -0.62 4.77 -4.23
N CYS A 68 -0.74 3.45 -4.12
CA CYS A 68 0.25 2.53 -4.68
C CYS A 68 0.04 2.28 -6.17
N GLN A 69 -1.06 2.83 -6.76
CA GLN A 69 -1.49 2.75 -8.16
C GLN A 69 -0.53 1.85 -8.96
N PRO A 70 -0.74 0.52 -8.96
CA PRO A 70 0.21 -0.40 -9.58
C PRO A 70 0.43 -0.13 -11.08
N THR A 71 -0.37 0.76 -11.66
CA THR A 71 -0.30 1.23 -13.05
C THR A 71 0.34 2.61 -13.23
N LYS A 72 0.60 3.38 -12.16
CA LYS A 72 1.23 4.71 -12.24
C LYS A 72 2.36 4.82 -11.23
N HIS A 73 3.54 4.40 -11.66
CA HIS A 73 4.79 4.92 -11.14
C HIS A 73 4.87 6.42 -11.49
N ASP A 74 4.13 7.28 -10.78
CA ASP A 74 4.27 8.72 -10.99
C ASP A 74 5.23 9.28 -9.93
N ALA A 75 6.39 9.66 -10.45
CA ALA A 75 7.32 10.58 -9.84
C ALA A 75 6.59 11.85 -9.36
N THR A 76 7.29 12.72 -8.64
CA THR A 76 6.79 14.07 -8.33
C THR A 76 5.63 14.14 -7.33
N GLN A 77 5.95 13.83 -6.07
CA GLN A 77 5.39 14.61 -4.96
C GLN A 77 5.94 16.05 -5.03
N HIS A 78 5.47 16.86 -5.99
CA HIS A 78 5.46 18.31 -5.80
C HIS A 78 4.37 18.64 -4.78
N ARG A 79 4.78 18.52 -3.52
CA ARG A 79 4.32 19.34 -2.41
C ARG A 79 4.50 20.82 -2.82
N TRP A 80 3.62 21.70 -2.33
CA TRP A 80 3.62 23.17 -2.47
C TRP A 80 3.09 23.65 -3.84
N LEU A 81 1.86 24.14 -4.00
CA LEU A 81 1.42 25.49 -3.64
C LEU A 81 -0.06 25.52 -3.19
N SER A 82 -0.28 25.61 -1.89
CA SER A 82 -1.45 26.29 -1.32
C SER A 82 -0.91 27.30 -0.33
N VAL A 83 -0.27 28.36 -0.84
CA VAL A 83 -0.30 29.62 -0.09
C VAL A 83 -1.46 30.41 -0.67
N SER A 84 -2.53 30.38 0.10
CA SER A 84 -3.67 31.27 -0.02
C SER A 84 -3.11 32.69 -0.12
N ARG A 85 -3.19 33.33 -1.29
CA ARG A 85 -3.12 34.79 -1.33
C ARG A 85 -4.51 35.30 -1.00
N TRP A 86 -4.75 35.50 0.29
CA TRP A 86 -5.83 36.33 0.80
C TRP A 86 -5.82 37.68 0.08
N PRO A 87 -6.97 38.22 -0.34
CA PRO A 87 -7.07 39.62 -0.70
C PRO A 87 -7.11 40.45 0.59
N ALA A 88 -6.10 41.28 0.81
CA ALA A 88 -6.20 42.42 1.73
C ALA A 88 -6.36 43.67 0.86
N GLU A 89 -7.50 44.34 1.09
CA GLU A 89 -7.80 45.78 0.94
C GLU A 89 -7.18 46.61 -0.20
#